data_AF-A0A838DDW0-F1
#
_entry.id   AF-A0A838DDW0-F1
#
_cell.length_a   1.000
_cell.length_b   1.000
_cell.length_c   1.000
_cell.angle_alpha   90.00
_cell.angle_beta   90.00
_cell.angle_gamma   90.00
#
_symmetry.space_group_name_H-M   'P 1'
#
loop_
_entity.id
_entity.type
_entity.pdbx_description
1 polymer ?
#
loop_
_entity_poly.entity_id
_entity_poly.type
_entity_poly.pdbx_seq_one_letter_code
_entity_poly.pdbx_strand_id
1 'polypeptide(L)'
;MQKITPFLWFDGQAEEAVAFYLSVFKDGKIIATTHYPENGPQPAGKVMTIAFELQGQQFATLKSPAPSPERYRRPLNRRAPHAS
;
A
#
# COMPACT_ATOMS: atom_id res chain seq x y z
N MET A 1 -2.88 -19.49 -17.12
CA MET A 1 -2.05 -18.30 -16.90
C MET A 1 -2.96 -17.12 -16.58
N GLN A 2 -2.76 -16.45 -15.45
CA GLN A 2 -3.55 -15.27 -15.10
C GLN A 2 -3.07 -14.06 -15.90
N LYS A 3 -4.00 -13.37 -16.55
CA LYS A 3 -3.70 -12.19 -17.38
C LYS A 3 -3.79 -10.88 -16.60
N ILE A 4 -4.48 -10.89 -15.47
CA ILE A 4 -4.74 -9.71 -14.64
C ILE A 4 -4.45 -10.12 -13.20
N THR A 5 -3.57 -9.36 -12.54
CA THR A 5 -3.26 -9.52 -11.12
C THR A 5 -3.87 -8.36 -10.36
N PRO A 6 -4.87 -8.59 -9.49
CA PRO A 6 -5.42 -7.54 -8.66
C PRO A 6 -4.35 -6.95 -7.74
N PHE A 7 -4.37 -5.62 -7.61
CA PHE A 7 -3.41 -4.87 -6.82
C PHE A 7 -4.14 -4.12 -5.71
N LEU A 8 -3.91 -4.53 -4.46
CA LEU A 8 -4.61 -4.05 -3.27
C LEU A 8 -3.78 -3.00 -2.55
N TRP A 9 -4.32 -1.80 -2.38
CA TRP A 9 -3.67 -0.70 -1.68
C TRP A 9 -4.10 -0.67 -0.21
N PHE A 10 -3.14 -0.68 0.71
CA PHE A 10 -3.40 -0.60 2.16
C PHE A 10 -2.71 0.62 2.77
N ASP A 11 -3.38 1.29 3.70
CA ASP A 11 -2.77 2.36 4.51
C ASP A 11 -1.98 1.74 5.66
N GLY A 12 -0.69 1.48 5.43
CA GLY A 12 0.22 0.98 6.47
C GLY A 12 0.13 -0.52 6.78
N GLN A 13 -0.98 -1.19 6.50
CA GLN A 13 -1.30 -2.52 7.06
C GLN A 13 -1.24 -3.68 6.04
N ALA A 14 -0.34 -3.59 5.05
CA ALA A 14 -0.27 -4.59 3.99
C ALA A 14 0.12 -6.00 4.49
N GLU A 15 1.04 -6.08 5.46
CA GLU A 15 1.51 -7.35 6.04
C GLU A 15 0.40 -8.03 6.86
N GLU A 16 -0.29 -7.26 7.70
CA GLU A 16 -1.40 -7.72 8.53
C GLU A 16 -2.58 -8.18 7.67
N ALA A 17 -2.87 -7.46 6.58
CA ALA A 17 -3.91 -7.84 5.63
C ALA A 17 -3.58 -9.17 4.94
N VAL A 18 -2.34 -9.36 4.48
CA VAL A 18 -1.91 -10.64 3.88
C VAL A 18 -1.99 -11.76 4.91
N ALA A 19 -1.51 -11.54 6.13
CA ALA A 19 -1.60 -12.53 7.20
C ALA A 19 -3.06 -12.93 7.48
N PHE A 20 -3.98 -11.95 7.51
CA PHE A 20 -5.40 -12.21 7.65
C PHE A 20 -5.95 -13.05 6.49
N TYR A 21 -5.67 -12.70 5.24
CA TYR A 21 -6.14 -13.48 4.10
C TYR A 21 -5.64 -14.93 4.15
N LEU A 22 -4.38 -15.15 4.50
CA LEU A 22 -3.81 -16.50 4.64
C LEU A 22 -4.42 -17.29 5.81
N SER A 23 -4.90 -16.61 6.85
CA SER A 23 -5.64 -17.26 7.93
C SER A 23 -7.04 -17.74 7.52
N VAL A 24 -7.67 -17.05 6.56
CA VAL A 24 -9.01 -17.35 6.06
C VAL A 24 -8.96 -18.39 4.94
N PHE A 25 -8.04 -18.23 3.98
CA PHE A 25 -7.86 -19.12 2.84
C PHE A 25 -6.70 -20.08 3.09
N LYS A 26 -7.02 -21.30 3.55
CA LYS A 26 -6.03 -22.26 4.06
C LYS A 26 -4.97 -22.72 3.05
N ASP A 27 -5.27 -22.66 1.75
CA ASP A 27 -4.32 -23.01 0.68
C ASP A 27 -3.52 -21.79 0.18
N GLY A 28 -3.66 -20.65 0.84
CA GLY A 28 -2.96 -19.43 0.47
C GLY A 28 -1.48 -19.49 0.84
N LYS A 29 -0.65 -18.73 0.08
CA LYS A 29 0.79 -18.61 0.36
C LYS A 29 1.34 -17.26 -0.10
N ILE A 30 2.40 -16.81 0.57
CA ILE A 30 3.23 -15.70 0.06
C ILE A 30 4.09 -16.23 -1.07
N ILE A 31 4.15 -15.48 -2.18
CA ILE A 31 4.99 -15.78 -3.35
C ILE A 31 6.30 -14.98 -3.27
N ALA A 32 6.20 -13.69 -2.96
CA ALA A 32 7.35 -12.81 -2.87
C ALA A 32 7.04 -11.60 -1.99
N THR A 33 8.05 -11.12 -1.27
CA THR A 33 8.02 -9.83 -0.57
C THR A 33 9.13 -8.95 -1.14
N THR A 34 8.78 -7.74 -1.57
CA THR A 34 9.76 -6.75 -2.00
C THR A 34 9.90 -5.67 -0.94
N HIS A 35 11.12 -5.13 -0.82
CA HIS A 35 11.45 -4.10 0.14
C HIS A 35 11.95 -2.85 -0.58
N TYR A 36 11.82 -1.69 0.07
CA TYR A 36 12.37 -0.44 -0.46
C TYR A 36 13.90 -0.51 -0.52
N PRO A 37 14.52 -0.07 -1.63
CA PRO A 37 15.97 0.03 -1.76
C PRO A 37 16.51 1.20 -0.93
N GLU A 38 17.84 1.27 -0.75
CA GLU A 38 18.50 2.33 0.03
C GLU A 38 18.16 3.75 -0.42
N ASN A 39 18.00 3.96 -1.73
CA ASN A 39 17.65 5.26 -2.33
C ASN A 39 16.14 5.40 -2.60
N GLY A 40 15.31 4.64 -1.90
CA GLY A 40 13.86 4.64 -2.08
C GLY A 40 13.15 5.82 -1.39
N PRO A 41 11.87 6.08 -1.72
CA PRO A 41 11.07 7.12 -1.08
C PRO A 41 10.66 6.79 0.37
N GLN A 42 11.04 5.62 0.88
CA GLN A 42 10.78 5.14 2.23
C GLN A 42 12.07 4.51 2.78
N PRO A 43 12.21 4.36 4.11
CA PRO A 43 13.36 3.72 4.72
C PRO A 43 13.69 2.37 4.09
N ALA A 44 14.97 2.15 3.81
CA ALA A 44 15.50 0.92 3.24
C ALA A 44 15.07 -0.29 4.06
N GLY A 45 14.75 -1.39 3.38
CA GLY A 45 14.35 -2.64 4.05
C GLY A 45 12.91 -2.65 4.58
N LYS A 46 12.14 -1.56 4.50
CA LYS A 46 10.69 -1.64 4.72
C LYS A 46 10.00 -2.39 3.60
N VAL A 47 8.96 -3.15 3.93
CA VAL A 47 8.12 -3.82 2.93
C VAL A 47 7.46 -2.79 2.02
N MET A 48 7.63 -3.01 0.72
CA MET A 48 7.02 -2.22 -0.36
C MET A 48 5.79 -2.94 -0.91
N THR A 49 5.97 -4.16 -1.42
CA THR A 49 4.86 -4.99 -1.90
C THR A 49 4.96 -6.42 -1.41
N ILE A 50 3.81 -7.08 -1.30
CA ILE A 50 3.72 -8.52 -1.03
C ILE A 50 2.88 -9.15 -2.14
N ALA A 51 3.48 -10.07 -2.89
CA ALA A 51 2.79 -10.95 -3.82
C ALA A 51 2.39 -12.22 -3.08
N PHE A 52 1.12 -12.61 -3.18
CA PHE A 52 0.56 -13.77 -2.50
C PHE A 52 -0.47 -14.45 -3.40
N GLU A 53 -0.76 -15.71 -3.12
CA GLU A 53 -1.71 -16.54 -3.86
C GLU A 53 -2.82 -16.98 -2.92
N LEU A 54 -4.07 -16.87 -3.37
CA LEU A 54 -5.25 -17.42 -2.71
C LEU A 54 -6.01 -18.28 -3.73
N GLN A 55 -6.29 -19.55 -3.41
CA GLN A 55 -7.03 -20.48 -4.29
C GLN A 55 -6.48 -20.52 -5.74
N GLY A 56 -5.15 -20.52 -5.89
CA GLY A 56 -4.50 -20.52 -7.21
C GLY A 56 -4.54 -19.18 -7.96
N GLN A 57 -5.02 -18.10 -7.33
CA GLN A 57 -5.01 -16.75 -7.88
C GLN A 57 -3.99 -15.85 -7.20
N GLN A 58 -3.18 -15.17 -8.00
CA GLN A 58 -2.17 -14.24 -7.53
C GLN A 58 -2.78 -12.86 -7.29
N PHE A 59 -2.31 -12.24 -6.21
CA PHE A 59 -2.61 -10.89 -5.78
C PHE A 59 -1.30 -10.20 -5.42
N ALA A 60 -1.29 -8.88 -5.52
CA ALA A 60 -0.20 -8.06 -5.01
C ALA A 60 -0.77 -6.98 -4.10
N THR A 61 -0.04 -6.65 -3.04
CA THR A 61 -0.35 -5.51 -2.17
C THR A 61 0.67 -4.40 -2.31
N LEU A 62 0.27 -3.16 -2.04
CA LEU A 62 1.17 -2.04 -1.81
C LEU A 62 0.77 -1.33 -0.54
N LYS A 63 1.80 -1.02 0.24
CA LYS A 63 1.67 -0.17 1.42
C LYS A 63 1.77 1.29 1.00
N SER A 64 0.79 2.09 1.40
CA SER A 64 0.90 3.55 1.30
C SER A 64 2.09 4.04 2.11
N PRO A 65 2.87 5.01 1.61
CA PRO A 65 3.67 5.83 2.50
C PRO A 65 2.73 6.53 3.49
N ALA A 66 3.17 6.66 4.74
CA ALA A 66 2.40 7.35 5.77
C ALA A 66 2.01 8.75 5.27
N PRO A 67 0.79 9.24 5.57
CA PRO A 67 0.38 10.56 5.17
C PRO A 67 1.36 11.60 5.72
N SER A 68 2.00 12.38 4.84
CA SER A 68 2.70 13.59 5.28
C SER A 68 1.67 14.56 5.85
N PRO A 69 1.85 15.09 7.07
CA PRO A 69 0.92 16.04 7.67
C PRO A 69 0.73 17.31 6.81
N GLU A 70 1.70 17.63 5.95
CA GLU A 70 1.62 18.77 5.02
C GLU A 70 0.58 18.56 3.91
N ARG A 71 0.31 17.30 3.52
CA ARG A 71 -0.60 16.96 2.41
C ARG A 71 -2.07 17.30 2.70
N TYR A 72 -2.41 17.51 3.98
CA TYR A 72 -3.77 17.87 4.42
C TYR A 72 -3.90 19.30 4.95
N ARG A 73 -2.83 20.11 4.92
CA ARG A 73 -2.94 21.54 5.21
C ARG A 73 -3.65 22.25 4.04
N ARG A 74 -4.98 22.37 4.11
CA ARG A 74 -5.69 23.37 3.31
C ARG A 74 -5.11 24.74 3.64
N PRO A 75 -4.81 25.61 2.66
CA PRO A 75 -4.45 26.99 2.94
C PRO A 75 -5.67 27.71 3.53
N LEU A 76 -5.72 27.79 4.86
CA LEU A 76 -6.57 28.68 5.63
C LEU A 76 -6.04 30.11 5.43
N ASN A 77 -6.30 30.71 4.27
CA ASN A 77 -6.43 32.16 4.04
C ASN A 77 -6.15 32.51 2.57
N ARG A 78 -7.22 32.55 1.77
CA ARG A 78 -7.39 33.60 0.77
C ARG A 78 -8.73 34.27 1.04
N ARG A 79 -8.75 35.21 1.99
CA ARG A 79 -9.80 36.22 2.01
C ARG A 79 -9.63 37.04 0.73
N ALA A 80 -10.58 36.94 -0.18
CA ALA A 80 -10.67 37.84 -1.32
C ALA A 80 -10.85 39.28 -0.78
N PRO A 81 -10.11 40.28 -1.30
CA PRO A 81 -10.42 41.67 -0.98
C PRO A 81 -11.81 42.00 -1.52
N HIS A 82 -12.66 42.54 -0.65
CA HIS A 82 -13.96 43.08 -1.04
C HIS A 82 -13.76 44.13 -2.14
N ALA A 83 -14.44 43.92 -3.27
CA ALA A 83 -14.65 44.94 -4.27
C ALA A 83 -15.40 46.12 -3.63
N SER A 84 -14.88 47.33 -3.82
CA SER A 84 -15.59 48.60 -3.68
C SER A 84 -15.84 49.18 -5.06
#